data_AF-A0A1Q7F3B0-F1
#
_entry.id   AF-A0A1Q7F3B0-F1
#
_cell.length_a   1.000
_cell.length_b   1.000
_cell.length_c   1.000
_cell.angle_alpha   90.00
_cell.angle_beta   90.00
_cell.angle_gamma   90.00
#
_symmetry.space_group_name_H-M   'P 1'
#
loop_
_entity.id
_entity.type
_entity.pdbx_description
1 polymer ?
#
loop_
_entity_poly.entity_id
_entity_poly.type
_entity_poly.pdbx_seq_one_letter_code
_entity_poly.pdbx_strand_id
1 'polypeptide(L)'
;MDIVAGTVADIRVISSGCAAALRAGDTLQRLARGRTTEEAREIGVPQLARAMGGVDAEDERCVLTAIGALRAAVLDAHVRGTV
;
A
#
# COMPACT_ATOMS: atom_id res chain seq x y z
N MET A 1 -6.92 -8.20 1.64
CA MET A 1 -7.37 -6.91 1.08
C MET A 1 -8.67 -7.23 0.41
N ASP A 2 -9.73 -6.54 0.79
CA ASP A 2 -11.07 -6.85 0.34
C ASP A 2 -11.50 -5.84 -0.70
N ILE A 3 -11.97 -6.34 -1.84
CA ILE A 3 -12.43 -5.54 -2.97
C ILE A 3 -13.94 -5.73 -3.11
N VAL A 4 -14.68 -4.62 -3.12
CA VAL A 4 -16.12 -4.61 -3.38
C VAL A 4 -16.37 -3.73 -4.59
N ALA A 5 -16.95 -4.28 -5.65
CA ALA A 5 -17.23 -3.58 -6.90
C ALA A 5 -16.02 -2.80 -7.48
N GLY A 6 -14.83 -3.39 -7.42
CA GLY A 6 -13.59 -2.77 -7.93
C GLY A 6 -12.96 -1.71 -7.01
N THR A 7 -13.51 -1.51 -5.81
CA THR A 7 -12.99 -0.55 -4.82
C THR A 7 -12.40 -1.28 -3.61
N VAL A 8 -11.30 -0.76 -3.07
CA VAL A 8 -10.65 -1.28 -1.86
C VAL A 8 -11.51 -0.94 -0.64
N ALA A 9 -12.35 -1.90 -0.22
CA ALA A 9 -13.27 -1.73 0.90
C ALA A 9 -12.53 -1.83 2.24
N ASP A 10 -11.61 -2.79 2.37
CA ASP A 10 -10.72 -2.90 3.52
C ASP A 10 -9.31 -3.33 3.12
N ILE A 11 -8.34 -2.77 3.82
CA ILE A 11 -6.92 -3.08 3.65
C ILE A 11 -6.26 -3.14 5.03
N ARG A 12 -5.59 -4.27 5.29
CA ARG A 12 -4.80 -4.48 6.49
C ARG A 12 -3.36 -4.73 6.07
N VAL A 13 -2.45 -3.85 6.49
CA VAL A 13 -1.01 -4.04 6.29
C VAL A 13 -0.42 -4.51 7.60
N ILE A 14 0.10 -5.73 7.60
CA ILE A 14 0.88 -6.25 8.71
C ILE A 14 2.34 -6.08 8.32
N SER A 15 3.05 -5.19 9.02
CA SER A 15 4.48 -5.00 8.82
C SER A 15 5.19 -5.23 10.15
N SER A 16 6.30 -5.97 10.09
CA SER A 16 7.20 -6.19 11.21
C SER A 16 8.57 -5.65 10.80
N GLY A 17 9.10 -4.67 11.53
CA GLY A 17 10.35 -4.02 11.17
C GLY A 17 10.62 -2.75 11.97
N CYS A 18 11.44 -1.86 11.40
CA CYS A 18 11.75 -0.56 12.00
C CYS A 18 10.52 0.37 12.02
N ALA A 19 10.63 1.48 12.75
CA ALA A 19 9.57 2.48 12.86
C ALA A 19 9.13 3.04 11.49
N ALA A 20 10.02 3.12 10.51
CA ALA A 20 9.69 3.56 9.16
C ALA A 20 8.81 2.54 8.41
N ALA A 21 9.04 1.24 8.59
CA ALA A 21 8.21 0.20 7.99
C ALA A 21 6.77 0.25 8.53
N LEU A 22 6.61 0.41 9.84
CA LEU A 22 5.29 0.58 10.49
C LEU A 22 4.58 1.83 9.94
N ARG A 23 5.28 2.97 9.92
CA ARG A 23 4.74 4.24 9.42
C ARG A 23 4.35 4.17 7.94
N ALA A 24 5.16 3.50 7.12
CA ALA A 24 4.87 3.28 5.71
C ALA A 24 3.61 2.41 5.54
N GLY A 25 3.49 1.33 6.30
CA GLY A 25 2.31 0.46 6.28
C GLY A 25 1.02 1.19 6.67
N ASP A 26 1.04 1.97 7.75
CA ASP A 26 -0.13 2.74 8.20
C ASP A 26 -0.53 3.83 7.19
N THR A 27 0.47 4.52 6.64
CA THR A 27 0.24 5.57 5.64
C THR A 27 -0.33 4.96 4.35
N LEU A 28 0.20 3.81 3.93
CA LEU A 28 -0.27 3.08 2.77
C LEU A 28 -1.72 2.60 2.93
N GLN A 29 -2.10 2.10 4.11
CA GLN A 29 -3.49 1.73 4.39
C GLN A 29 -4.44 2.91 4.20
N ARG A 30 -4.08 4.08 4.75
CA ARG A 30 -4.89 5.31 4.58
C ARG A 30 -4.94 5.77 3.12
N LEU A 31 -3.85 5.59 2.37
CA LEU A 31 -3.81 5.94 0.95
C LEU A 31 -4.61 4.95 0.09
N ALA A 32 -4.57 3.65 0.34
CA ALA A 32 -5.25 2.68 -0.52
C ALA A 32 -6.74 2.54 -0.22
N ARG A 33 -7.16 2.76 1.04
CA ARG A 33 -8.56 2.57 1.46
C ARG A 33 -9.51 3.52 0.72
N GLY A 34 -10.60 2.96 0.17
CA GLY A 34 -11.64 3.70 -0.55
C GLY A 34 -11.28 4.10 -1.97
N ARG A 35 -10.08 3.75 -2.46
CA ARG A 35 -9.68 3.95 -3.86
C ARG A 35 -10.09 2.77 -4.73
N THR A 36 -10.19 2.98 -6.04
CA THR A 36 -10.36 1.88 -6.98
C THR A 36 -9.09 1.03 -7.07
N THR A 37 -9.19 -0.18 -7.61
CA THR A 37 -8.01 -1.04 -7.82
C THR A 37 -6.98 -0.40 -8.76
N GLU A 38 -7.42 0.34 -9.78
CA GLU A 38 -6.51 1.09 -10.65
C GLU A 38 -5.82 2.22 -9.90
N GLU A 39 -6.57 3.03 -9.15
CA GLU A 39 -6.00 4.12 -8.36
C GLU A 39 -5.03 3.61 -7.28
N ALA A 40 -5.36 2.49 -6.63
CA ALA A 40 -4.48 1.85 -5.66
C ALA A 40 -3.18 1.36 -6.31
N ARG A 41 -3.23 0.85 -7.54
CA ARG A 41 -2.05 0.41 -8.31
C ARG A 41 -1.13 1.58 -8.70
N GLU A 42 -1.72 2.73 -8.97
CA GLU A 42 -1.00 3.97 -9.33
C GLU A 42 -0.32 4.65 -8.12
N ILE A 43 -0.59 4.22 -6.88
CA ILE A 43 0.12 4.73 -5.71
C ILE A 43 1.63 4.44 -5.88
N GLY A 44 2.39 5.51 -5.99
CA GLY A 44 3.84 5.48 -6.23
C GLY A 44 4.68 5.77 -4.99
N VAL A 45 5.97 5.45 -5.08
CA VAL A 45 6.99 5.76 -4.06
C VAL A 45 6.99 7.24 -3.65
N PRO A 46 6.98 8.21 -4.59
CA PRO A 46 7.01 9.63 -4.20
C PRO A 46 5.75 10.06 -3.44
N GLN A 47 4.60 9.47 -3.75
CA GLN A 47 3.34 9.78 -3.08
C GLN A 47 3.35 9.26 -1.65
N LEU A 48 3.79 8.02 -1.44
CA LEU A 48 3.92 7.45 -0.10
C LEU A 48 4.95 8.21 0.73
N ALA A 49 6.11 8.54 0.15
CA ALA A 49 7.14 9.30 0.82
C ALA A 49 6.67 10.70 1.25
N ARG A 50 5.94 11.40 0.38
CA ARG A 50 5.32 12.70 0.73
C ARG A 50 4.28 12.56 1.83
N ALA A 51 3.44 11.53 1.78
CA ALA A 51 2.42 11.27 2.80
C ALA A 51 3.02 10.90 4.16
N MET A 52 4.25 10.37 4.19
CA MET A 52 5.02 10.11 5.42
C MET A 52 5.68 11.37 6.01
N GLY A 53 5.64 12.51 5.30
CA GLY A 53 6.29 13.76 5.71
C GLY A 53 7.71 13.93 5.18
N GLY A 54 8.11 13.15 4.18
CA GLY A 54 9.51 13.03 3.73
C GLY A 54 10.13 11.72 4.20
N VAL A 55 11.14 11.28 3.46
CA VAL A 55 11.80 9.98 3.64
C VAL A 55 13.29 10.22 3.42
N ASP A 56 14.09 9.89 4.43
CA ASP A 56 15.55 9.88 4.30
C ASP A 56 16.01 8.66 3.50
N ALA A 57 17.24 8.68 2.98
CA ALA A 57 17.77 7.60 2.12
C ALA A 57 17.71 6.22 2.78
N GLU A 58 17.80 6.14 4.12
CA GLU A 58 17.73 4.88 4.87
C GLU A 58 16.32 4.27 4.86
N ASP A 59 15.28 5.10 4.78
CA ASP A 59 13.88 4.70 4.82
C ASP A 59 13.32 4.37 3.41
N GLU A 60 14.05 4.70 2.34
CA GLU A 60 13.62 4.48 0.95
C GLU A 60 13.32 3.00 0.67
N ARG A 61 14.12 2.09 1.23
CA ARG A 61 13.89 0.64 1.10
C ARG A 61 12.53 0.22 1.68
N CYS A 62 12.15 0.77 2.82
CA CYS A 62 10.87 0.46 3.46
C CYS A 62 9.69 0.95 2.60
N VAL A 63 9.82 2.12 1.98
CA VAL A 63 8.82 2.67 1.05
C VAL A 63 8.70 1.79 -0.19
N LEU A 64 9.81 1.38 -0.79
CA LEU A 64 9.83 0.49 -1.95
C LEU A 64 9.16 -0.85 -1.64
N THR A 65 9.48 -1.46 -0.48
CA THR A 65 8.86 -2.71 -0.03
C THR A 65 7.36 -2.54 0.18
N ALA A 66 6.92 -1.45 0.80
CA ALA A 66 5.50 -1.17 1.02
C ALA A 66 4.73 -1.05 -0.31
N ILE A 67 5.27 -0.30 -1.29
CA ILE A 67 4.67 -0.19 -2.62
C ILE A 67 4.64 -1.53 -3.35
N GLY A 68 5.71 -2.32 -3.26
CA GLY A 68 5.75 -3.68 -3.82
C GLY A 68 4.67 -4.58 -3.23
N ALA A 69 4.50 -4.54 -1.91
CA ALA A 69 3.48 -5.31 -1.20
C ALA A 69 2.05 -4.88 -1.61
N LEU A 70 1.79 -3.58 -1.77
CA LEU A 70 0.49 -3.09 -2.25
C LEU A 70 0.19 -3.62 -3.66
N ARG A 71 1.16 -3.54 -4.58
CA ARG A 71 0.97 -4.06 -5.94
C ARG A 71 0.68 -5.56 -5.93
N ALA A 72 1.40 -6.33 -5.11
CA ALA A 72 1.15 -7.75 -4.95
C ALA A 72 -0.25 -8.02 -4.38
N ALA A 73 -0.70 -7.25 -3.39
CA ALA A 73 -2.03 -7.39 -2.80
C ALA A 73 -3.16 -7.05 -3.79
N VAL A 74 -2.99 -6.00 -4.61
CA VAL A 74 -3.95 -5.65 -5.67
C VAL A 74 -4.03 -6.76 -6.72
N LEU A 75 -2.88 -7.30 -7.14
CA LEU A 75 -2.82 -8.43 -8.09
C LEU A 75 -3.45 -9.70 -7.50
N ASP A 76 -3.10 -10.06 -6.27
CA ASP A 76 -3.65 -11.24 -5.59
C ASP A 76 -5.16 -11.13 -5.41
N ALA A 77 -5.68 -9.96 -5.04
CA ALA A 77 -7.11 -9.74 -4.90
C ALA A 77 -7.84 -9.78 -6.27
N HIS A 78 -7.19 -9.34 -7.35
CA HIS A 78 -7.74 -9.49 -8.70
C HIS A 78 -7.79 -10.96 -9.16
N VAL A 79 -6.76 -11.75 -8.84
CA VAL A 79 -6.70 -13.19 -9.18
C VAL A 79 -7.65 -14.00 -8.30
N ARG A 80 -7.72 -13.71 -7.01
CA ARG A 80 -8.61 -14.40 -6.06
C ARG A 80 -10.07 -13.97 -6.15
N GLY A 81 -10.37 -12.81 -6.72
CA GLY A 81 -11.75 -12.37 -7.01
C GLY A 81 -12.47 -13.17 -8.12
N THR A 82 -11.87 -14.29 -8.56
CA THR A 82 -12.42 -15.23 -9.56
C THR A 82 -12.91 -16.55 -8.93
N VAL A 83 -13.40 -16.53 -7.69
CA VAL A 83 -14.04 -17.68 -7.03
C VAL A 83 -15.26 -17.26 -6.21
#